data_AF-A0A507BBS0-F1
#
_entry.id   AF-A0A507BBS0-F1
#
_cell.length_a   1.000
_cell.length_b   1.000
_cell.length_c   1.000
_cell.angle_alpha   90.00
_cell.angle_beta   90.00
_cell.angle_gamma   90.00
#
_symmetry.space_group_name_H-M   'P 1'
#
loop_
_entity.id
_entity.type
_entity.pdbx_description
1 polymer ?
#
loop_
_entity_poly.entity_id
_entity_poly.type
_entity_poly.pdbx_seq_one_letter_code
_entity_poly.pdbx_strand_id
1 'polypeptide(L)'
;MATTVILGSGIIGVSAAYYLSDHQPASSIHLVEPSPELFASASGFAGGFLARDWFGPADSSLGALSFDLHRKLAEKCDGRAQWGYAATTTFNYTGPSAGPKSGKKATDWLFEGTSRAEAAPDAPADDNLGPTPPWLRRQAGDRMELIGGEGTTAQI
;
A
#
# COMPACT_ATOMS: atom_id res chain seq x y z
N MET A 1 11.09 8.08 33.75
CA MET A 1 10.57 8.05 32.37
C MET A 1 11.09 6.80 31.71
N ALA A 2 10.30 6.13 30.86
CA ALA A 2 10.75 4.91 30.19
C ALA A 2 11.70 5.27 29.04
N THR A 3 12.79 4.51 28.92
CA THR A 3 13.67 4.55 27.74
C THR A 3 13.18 3.50 26.76
N THR A 4 12.98 3.89 25.50
CA THR A 4 12.50 3.00 24.45
C THR A 4 13.61 2.76 23.43
N VAL A 5 13.93 1.49 23.17
CA VAL A 5 14.90 1.11 22.14
C VAL A 5 14.17 0.36 21.03
N ILE A 6 14.30 0.85 19.79
CA ILE A 6 13.69 0.27 18.60
C ILE A 6 14.83 -0.33 17.75
N LEU A 7 14.73 -1.62 17.45
CA LEU A 7 15.68 -2.34 16.61
C LEU A 7 15.17 -2.33 15.17
N GLY A 8 15.91 -1.64 14.30
CA GLY A 8 15.59 -1.43 12.88
C GLY A 8 15.02 -0.04 12.60
N SER A 9 15.63 0.66 11.65
CA SER A 9 15.24 2.01 11.21
C SER A 9 14.62 2.01 9.80
N GLY A 10 13.90 0.93 9.45
CA GLY A 10 13.00 0.91 8.29
C GLY A 10 11.72 1.71 8.57
N ILE A 11 10.77 1.69 7.61
CA ILE A 11 9.54 2.48 7.71
C ILE A 11 8.72 2.20 8.97
N ILE A 12 8.69 0.95 9.44
CA ILE A 12 8.00 0.57 10.68
C ILE A 12 8.69 1.14 11.92
N GLY A 13 10.03 1.05 12.00
CA GLY A 13 10.77 1.56 13.14
C GLY A 13 10.72 3.09 13.25
N VAL A 14 10.89 3.79 12.12
CA VAL A 14 10.82 5.26 12.07
C VAL A 14 9.40 5.77 12.34
N SER A 15 8.36 5.11 11.80
CA SER A 15 6.98 5.50 12.10
C SER A 15 6.60 5.25 13.56
N ALA A 16 7.04 4.14 14.15
CA ALA A 16 6.85 3.88 15.57
C ALA A 16 7.53 4.96 16.43
N ALA A 17 8.79 5.32 16.11
CA ALA A 17 9.49 6.40 16.81
C ALA A 17 8.79 7.75 16.66
N TYR A 18 8.29 8.07 15.47
CA TYR A 18 7.55 9.32 15.21
C TYR A 18 6.32 9.42 16.12
N TYR A 19 5.44 8.43 16.12
CA TYR A 19 4.22 8.48 16.96
C TYR A 19 4.52 8.33 18.45
N LEU A 20 5.60 7.64 18.85
CA LEU A 20 6.05 7.64 20.24
C LEU A 20 6.52 9.01 20.69
N SER A 21 7.12 9.81 19.80
CA SER A 21 7.60 11.15 20.15
C SER A 21 6.48 12.13 20.53
N ASP A 22 5.23 11.83 20.17
CA ASP A 22 4.04 12.57 20.64
C ASP A 22 3.70 12.28 22.12
N HIS A 23 4.23 11.20 22.69
CA HIS A 23 3.88 10.71 24.04
C HIS A 23 5.07 10.68 25.02
N GLN A 24 6.31 10.73 24.54
CA GLN A 24 7.51 10.80 25.36
C GLN A 24 8.59 11.68 24.70
N PRO A 25 9.54 12.25 25.46
CA PRO A 25 10.60 13.07 24.89
C PRO A 25 11.40 12.29 23.84
N ALA A 26 11.65 12.90 22.69
CA ALA A 26 12.42 12.26 21.60
C ALA A 26 13.80 11.76 22.07
N SER A 27 14.43 12.44 23.04
CA SER A 27 15.71 12.04 23.64
C SER A 27 15.67 10.71 24.41
N SER A 28 14.47 10.17 24.70
CA SER A 28 14.27 8.88 25.35
C SER A 28 14.01 7.72 24.37
N ILE A 29 13.96 8.02 23.07
CA ILE A 29 13.71 7.05 21.99
C ILE A 29 15.02 6.84 21.24
N HIS A 30 15.48 5.60 21.19
CA HIS A 30 16.73 5.23 20.52
C HIS A 30 16.44 4.28 19.36
N LEU A 31 16.80 4.69 18.16
CA LEU A 31 16.78 3.85 16.96
C LEU A 31 18.14 3.16 16.82
N VAL A 32 18.15 1.85 16.65
CA VAL A 32 19.36 1.05 16.41
C VAL A 32 19.24 0.35 15.07
N GLU A 33 20.12 0.68 14.13
CA GLU A 33 20.14 0.12 12.77
C GLU A 33 21.54 -0.40 12.46
N PRO A 34 21.70 -1.67 12.02
CA PRO A 34 23.00 -2.20 11.60
C PRO A 34 23.53 -1.54 10.32
N SER A 35 22.65 -1.03 9.44
CA SER A 35 23.06 -0.30 8.25
C SER A 35 23.58 1.11 8.59
N PRO A 36 24.66 1.57 7.94
CA PRO A 36 25.11 2.97 8.05
C PRO A 36 24.15 3.96 7.35
N GLU A 37 23.30 3.46 6.45
CA GLU A 37 22.32 4.25 5.70
C GLU A 37 20.89 3.85 6.08
N LEU A 38 20.02 4.85 6.24
CA LEU A 38 18.59 4.59 6.46
C LEU A 38 17.96 3.95 5.21
N PHE A 39 16.95 3.11 5.44
CA PHE A 39 16.18 2.45 4.38
C PHE A 39 16.99 1.53 3.44
N ALA A 40 18.21 1.11 3.79
CA ALA A 40 19.05 0.20 3.00
C ALA A 40 18.55 -1.28 2.97
N SER A 41 17.27 -1.52 3.22
CA SER A 41 16.63 -2.84 3.25
C SER A 41 15.24 -2.74 2.61
N ALA A 42 14.31 -3.65 2.93
CA ALA A 42 13.01 -3.80 2.27
C ALA A 42 12.24 -2.49 2.05
N SER A 43 12.28 -1.55 3.00
CA SER A 43 11.58 -0.26 2.87
C SER A 43 12.11 0.62 1.74
N GLY A 44 13.43 0.69 1.50
CA GLY A 44 13.99 1.52 0.43
C GLY A 44 13.85 0.91 -0.97
N PHE A 45 13.59 -0.40 -1.05
CA PHE A 45 13.33 -1.10 -2.31
C PHE A 45 11.83 -1.32 -2.58
N ALA A 46 10.94 -0.81 -1.73
CA ALA A 46 9.51 -0.98 -1.90
C ALA A 46 8.98 -0.18 -3.11
N GLY A 47 8.00 -0.73 -3.83
CA GLY A 47 7.42 -0.09 -5.01
C GLY A 47 6.43 1.05 -4.74
N GLY A 48 6.22 1.44 -3.49
CA GLY A 48 5.43 2.63 -3.11
C GLY A 48 3.90 2.53 -3.24
N PHE A 49 3.35 1.42 -3.75
CA PHE A 49 1.90 1.26 -3.90
C PHE A 49 1.19 0.99 -2.57
N LEU A 50 0.08 1.71 -2.36
CA LEU A 50 -0.77 1.62 -1.18
C LEU A 50 -2.19 1.24 -1.60
N ALA A 51 -2.74 0.21 -0.94
CA ALA A 51 -4.16 -0.13 -1.02
C ALA A 51 -4.75 -0.04 0.38
N ARG A 52 -5.99 0.45 0.49
CA ARG A 52 -6.69 0.61 1.76
C ARG A 52 -7.37 -0.69 2.22
N ASP A 53 -7.82 -1.50 1.27
CA ASP A 53 -8.78 -2.58 1.46
C ASP A 53 -8.33 -3.94 0.90
N TRP A 54 -7.09 -4.06 0.41
CA TRP A 54 -6.54 -5.32 -0.10
C TRP A 54 -5.92 -6.16 1.02
N PHE A 55 -6.69 -6.39 2.07
CA PHE A 55 -6.29 -7.12 3.26
C PHE A 55 -7.39 -8.09 3.69
N GLY A 56 -6.98 -9.25 4.22
CA GLY A 56 -7.91 -10.20 4.82
C GLY A 56 -8.65 -9.58 6.01
N PRO A 57 -9.79 -10.16 6.44
CA PRO A 57 -10.60 -9.61 7.52
C PRO A 57 -9.83 -9.33 8.82
N ALA A 58 -8.87 -10.19 9.17
CA ALA A 58 -8.05 -10.07 10.36
C ALA A 58 -7.22 -8.77 10.39
N ASP A 59 -6.73 -8.32 9.23
CA ASP A 59 -5.82 -7.18 9.12
C ASP A 59 -6.46 -5.95 8.48
N SER A 60 -7.72 -6.06 8.03
CA SER A 60 -8.46 -5.01 7.33
C SER A 60 -8.47 -3.66 8.06
N SER A 61 -8.66 -3.67 9.39
CA SER A 61 -8.64 -2.46 10.21
C SER A 61 -7.26 -1.78 10.26
N LEU A 62 -6.19 -2.58 10.32
CA LEU A 62 -4.82 -2.09 10.31
C LEU A 62 -4.42 -1.57 8.93
N GLY A 63 -4.83 -2.26 7.87
CA GLY A 63 -4.64 -1.82 6.48
C GLY A 63 -5.29 -0.45 6.22
N ALA A 64 -6.55 -0.30 6.63
CA ALA A 64 -7.28 0.96 6.53
C ALA A 64 -6.61 2.09 7.33
N LEU A 65 -6.21 1.81 8.59
CA LEU A 65 -5.50 2.76 9.44
C LEU A 65 -4.18 3.20 8.79
N SER A 66 -3.37 2.25 8.30
CA SER A 66 -2.09 2.52 7.65
C SER A 66 -2.25 3.43 6.43
N PHE A 67 -3.22 3.12 5.55
CA PHE A 67 -3.53 3.95 4.39
C PHE A 67 -3.91 5.39 4.78
N ASP A 68 -4.81 5.52 5.76
CA ASP A 68 -5.28 6.83 6.22
C ASP A 68 -4.16 7.65 6.87
N LEU A 69 -3.19 7.02 7.55
CA LEU A 69 -2.04 7.71 8.13
C LEU A 69 -1.06 8.22 7.06
N HIS A 70 -0.82 7.47 5.96
CA HIS A 70 0.00 7.97 4.86
C HIS A 70 -0.58 9.24 4.24
N ARG A 71 -1.91 9.26 4.02
CA ARG A 71 -2.63 10.44 3.55
C ARG A 71 -2.48 11.63 4.51
N LYS A 72 -2.76 11.41 5.80
CA LYS A 72 -2.68 12.47 6.83
C LYS A 72 -1.27 13.07 6.94
N LEU A 73 -0.23 12.24 6.87
CA LEU A 73 1.16 12.72 6.90
C LEU A 73 1.50 13.51 5.64
N ALA A 74 1.03 13.08 4.47
CA ALA A 74 1.22 13.82 3.23
C ALA A 74 0.50 15.18 3.25
N GLU A 75 -0.72 15.26 3.77
CA GLU A 75 -1.43 16.52 3.95
C GLU A 75 -0.72 17.45 4.94
N LYS A 76 -0.24 16.89 6.07
CA LYS A 76 0.44 17.66 7.12
C LYS A 76 1.80 18.24 6.69
N CYS A 77 2.53 17.51 5.86
CA CYS A 77 3.94 17.81 5.57
C CYS A 77 4.21 18.09 4.08
N ASP A 78 3.18 18.42 3.29
CA ASP A 78 3.29 18.64 1.85
C ASP A 78 3.93 17.44 1.10
N GLY A 79 3.47 16.23 1.44
CA GLY A 79 4.03 14.98 0.96
C GLY A 79 3.99 14.80 -0.55
N ARG A 80 3.09 15.50 -1.25
CA ARG A 80 3.08 15.53 -2.73
C ARG A 80 4.38 16.13 -3.27
N ALA A 81 4.85 17.23 -2.69
CA ALA A 81 6.09 17.87 -3.10
C ALA A 81 7.32 17.20 -2.49
N GLN A 82 7.23 16.75 -1.24
CA GLN A 82 8.37 16.22 -0.49
C GLN A 82 8.75 14.79 -0.88
N TRP A 83 7.77 13.93 -1.14
CA TRP A 83 8.01 12.51 -1.44
C TRP A 83 7.05 11.91 -2.47
N GLY A 84 6.34 12.74 -3.25
CA GLY A 84 5.56 12.25 -4.39
C GLY A 84 4.23 11.58 -4.06
N TYR A 85 3.72 11.68 -2.82
CA TYR A 85 2.44 11.08 -2.47
C TYR A 85 1.31 11.52 -3.42
N ALA A 86 0.61 10.55 -4.01
CA ALA A 86 -0.50 10.78 -4.92
C ALA A 86 -1.58 9.70 -4.77
N ALA A 87 -2.85 10.10 -4.73
CA ALA A 87 -3.96 9.18 -4.93
C ALA A 87 -3.90 8.60 -6.35
N THR A 88 -4.20 7.31 -6.50
CA THR A 88 -4.09 6.60 -7.76
C THR A 88 -5.41 5.92 -8.14
N THR A 89 -5.63 5.77 -9.44
CA THR A 89 -6.66 4.89 -10.00
C THR A 89 -6.00 3.61 -10.45
N THR A 90 -6.49 2.47 -9.98
CA THR A 90 -5.84 1.17 -10.17
C THR A 90 -6.74 0.25 -10.97
N PHE A 91 -6.18 -0.38 -12.00
CA PHE A 91 -6.89 -1.30 -12.89
C PHE A 91 -6.23 -2.67 -12.91
N ASN A 92 -7.04 -3.72 -13.03
CA ASN A 92 -6.60 -5.06 -13.41
C ASN A 92 -6.77 -5.23 -14.93
N TYR A 93 -5.75 -5.74 -15.61
CA TYR A 93 -5.78 -6.02 -17.05
C TYR A 93 -5.64 -7.52 -17.30
N THR A 94 -6.57 -8.08 -18.06
CA THR A 94 -6.55 -9.48 -18.49
C THR A 94 -6.58 -9.55 -20.01
N GLY A 95 -5.51 -10.10 -20.61
CA GLY A 95 -5.41 -10.31 -22.05
C GLY A 95 -6.23 -11.50 -22.55
N PRO A 96 -6.34 -11.68 -23.89
CA PRO A 96 -7.30 -12.60 -24.51
C PRO A 96 -6.96 -14.08 -24.31
N SER A 97 -5.69 -14.42 -24.04
CA SER A 97 -5.22 -15.78 -23.76
C SER A 97 -5.20 -16.14 -22.28
N ALA A 98 -5.44 -15.16 -21.40
CA ALA A 98 -5.59 -15.41 -19.98
C ALA A 98 -7.03 -15.86 -19.73
N GLY A 99 -7.26 -17.18 -19.81
CA GLY A 99 -8.50 -17.77 -19.30
C GLY A 99 -8.72 -17.39 -17.83
N PRO A 100 -9.97 -17.43 -17.32
CA PRO A 100 -10.26 -17.06 -15.94
C PRO A 100 -9.40 -17.91 -15.00
N LYS A 101 -8.37 -17.32 -14.40
CA LYS A 101 -7.63 -17.96 -13.33
C LYS A 101 -8.56 -17.90 -12.13
N SER A 102 -9.08 -19.04 -11.70
CA SER A 102 -9.73 -19.15 -10.39
C SER A 102 -8.64 -19.02 -9.32
N GLY A 103 -8.19 -17.80 -9.06
CA GLY A 103 -7.35 -17.50 -7.91
C GLY A 103 -8.14 -17.88 -6.66
N LYS A 104 -7.58 -18.73 -5.80
CA LYS A 104 -8.14 -18.88 -4.47
C LYS A 104 -8.05 -17.51 -3.82
N LYS A 105 -9.17 -16.95 -3.36
CA LYS A 105 -9.16 -15.79 -2.47
C LYS A 105 -8.52 -16.24 -1.15
N ALA A 106 -7.21 -16.13 -1.08
CA ALA A 106 -6.49 -16.46 0.13
C ALA A 106 -6.82 -15.43 1.19
N THR A 107 -7.26 -15.92 2.34
CA THR A 107 -7.38 -15.08 3.53
C THR A 107 -6.02 -14.59 4.00
N ASP A 108 -4.97 -15.37 3.70
CA ASP A 108 -3.59 -15.06 4.03
C ASP A 108 -2.69 -15.15 2.78
N TRP A 109 -2.72 -14.09 1.98
CA TRP A 109 -1.97 -14.03 0.72
C TRP A 109 -0.46 -14.23 0.89
N LEU A 110 0.08 -13.91 2.07
CA LEU A 110 1.51 -14.01 2.34
C LEU A 110 1.97 -15.47 2.46
N PHE A 111 1.15 -16.31 3.12
CA PHE A 111 1.48 -17.72 3.35
C PHE A 111 0.87 -18.68 2.32
N GLU A 112 -0.20 -18.26 1.64
CA GLU A 112 -0.90 -19.08 0.64
C GLU A 112 -0.32 -18.92 -0.78
N GLY A 113 0.67 -18.04 -0.98
CA GLY A 113 1.35 -17.87 -2.26
C GLY A 113 0.49 -17.21 -3.35
N THR A 114 -0.53 -16.46 -2.93
CA THR A 114 -1.43 -15.69 -3.80
C THR A 114 -1.01 -14.23 -3.88
N SER A 115 -1.60 -13.46 -4.78
CA SER A 115 -1.29 -12.04 -4.96
C SER A 115 -2.10 -11.15 -4.02
N ARG A 116 -1.54 -10.01 -3.58
CA ARG A 116 -2.32 -8.94 -2.91
C ARG A 116 -3.49 -8.44 -3.76
N ALA A 117 -3.34 -8.45 -5.08
CA ALA A 117 -4.43 -8.07 -5.99
C ALA A 117 -5.61 -9.06 -5.91
N GLU A 118 -5.38 -10.32 -5.55
CA GLU A 118 -6.45 -11.32 -5.36
C GLU A 118 -7.14 -11.19 -4.00
N ALA A 119 -6.53 -10.45 -3.07
CA ALA A 119 -7.16 -10.04 -1.80
C ALA A 119 -7.98 -8.75 -1.92
N ALA A 120 -7.95 -8.08 -3.08
CA ALA A 120 -8.80 -6.93 -3.34
C ALA A 120 -10.28 -7.34 -3.25
N PRO A 121 -11.17 -6.48 -2.71
CA PRO A 121 -12.60 -6.70 -2.83
C PRO A 121 -12.99 -6.77 -4.31
N ASP A 122 -14.00 -7.59 -4.63
CA ASP A 122 -14.55 -7.62 -5.98
C ASP A 122 -15.04 -6.21 -6.30
N ALA A 123 -14.53 -5.62 -7.38
CA ALA A 123 -15.15 -4.43 -7.91
C ALA A 123 -16.55 -4.84 -8.43
N PRO A 124 -17.59 -4.00 -8.24
CA PRO A 124 -18.84 -4.25 -8.94
C PRO A 124 -18.51 -4.36 -10.43
N ALA A 125 -18.94 -5.46 -11.05
CA ALA A 125 -18.85 -5.66 -12.48
C ALA A 125 -19.74 -4.61 -13.15
N ASP A 126 -19.20 -3.42 -13.35
CA ASP A 126 -19.83 -2.42 -14.18
C ASP A 126 -19.54 -2.86 -15.62
N ASP A 127 -20.57 -3.37 -16.30
CA ASP A 127 -20.54 -3.60 -17.75
C ASP A 127 -20.23 -2.28 -18.51
N ASN A 128 -20.28 -1.13 -17.82
CA ASN A 128 -19.59 0.07 -18.27
C ASN A 128 -18.10 -0.06 -17.98
N LEU A 129 -17.36 -0.34 -19.05
CA LEU A 129 -15.96 0.06 -19.24
C LEU A 129 -15.74 1.46 -18.64
N GLY A 130 -15.33 1.53 -17.37
CA GLY A 130 -14.89 2.76 -16.74
C GLY A 130 -13.79 3.42 -17.59
N PRO A 131 -13.50 4.73 -17.40
CA PRO A 131 -12.59 5.47 -18.26
C PRO A 131 -11.23 4.76 -18.33
N THR A 132 -11.04 4.00 -19.40
CA THR A 132 -9.80 3.28 -19.64
C THR A 132 -8.76 4.33 -20.01
N PRO A 133 -7.51 4.22 -19.53
CA PRO A 133 -6.50 5.20 -19.87
C PRO A 133 -6.37 5.32 -21.40
N PRO A 134 -6.48 6.52 -21.99
CA PRO A 134 -6.60 6.70 -23.44
C PRO A 134 -5.34 6.26 -24.20
N TRP A 135 -4.22 6.10 -23.49
CA TRP A 135 -2.96 5.60 -24.01
C TRP A 135 -2.87 4.06 -24.06
N LEU A 136 -3.82 3.34 -23.44
CA LEU A 136 -3.80 1.88 -23.41
C LEU A 136 -4.40 1.30 -24.72
N ARG A 137 -3.55 0.72 -25.56
CA ARG A 137 -4.00 -0.02 -26.75
C ARG A 137 -4.71 -1.30 -26.32
N ARG A 138 -5.91 -1.53 -26.85
CA ARG A 138 -6.70 -2.76 -26.60
C ARG A 138 -6.78 -3.65 -27.84
N GLN A 139 -6.82 -4.96 -27.60
CA GLN A 139 -7.12 -6.00 -28.57
C GLN A 139 -8.49 -6.64 -28.28
N ALA A 140 -9.05 -7.30 -29.29
CA ALA A 140 -10.29 -8.05 -29.12
C ALA A 140 -10.08 -9.16 -28.08
N GLY A 141 -10.90 -9.17 -27.02
CA GLY A 141 -10.79 -10.11 -25.90
C GLY A 141 -10.11 -9.56 -24.65
N ASP A 142 -9.56 -8.34 -24.68
CA ASP A 142 -9.02 -7.68 -23.49
C ASP A 142 -10.11 -7.30 -22.50
N ARG A 143 -9.89 -7.62 -21.23
CA ARG A 143 -10.73 -7.20 -20.10
C ARG A 143 -9.97 -6.26 -19.19
N MET A 144 -10.64 -5.20 -18.77
CA MET A 144 -10.15 -4.22 -17.81
C MET A 144 -11.15 -4.12 -16.68
N GLU A 145 -10.67 -4.15 -15.45
CA GLU A 145 -11.49 -4.02 -14.24
C GLU A 145 -10.88 -2.93 -13.36
N LEU A 146 -11.71 -2.00 -12.90
CA LEU A 146 -11.29 -0.98 -11.95
C LEU A 146 -11.22 -1.60 -10.55
N ILE A 147 -10.04 -1.72 -9.97
CA ILE A 147 -9.81 -2.39 -8.67
C ILE A 147 -9.42 -1.43 -7.53
N GLY A 148 -9.33 -0.14 -7.82
CA GLY A 148 -9.02 0.89 -6.83
C GLY A 148 -9.11 2.30 -7.40
N GLY A 149 -9.36 3.28 -6.55
CA GLY A 149 -9.58 4.67 -6.95
C GLY A 149 -9.23 5.65 -5.84
N GLU A 150 -9.72 6.88 -5.99
CA GLU A 150 -9.53 7.92 -5.00
C GLU A 150 -10.08 7.48 -3.64
N GLY A 151 -9.22 7.50 -2.61
CA GLY A 151 -9.56 7.05 -1.26
C GLY A 151 -9.39 5.56 -0.99
N THR A 152 -9.09 4.73 -2.00
CA THR A 152 -8.78 3.30 -1.80
C THR A 152 -7.39 2.90 -2.27
N THR A 153 -6.81 3.62 -3.24
CA THR A 153 -5.43 3.39 -3.70
C THR A 153 -4.62 4.68 -3.81
N ALA A 154 -3.32 4.57 -3.52
CA ALA A 154 -2.36 5.68 -3.61
C ALA A 154 -0.95 5.13 -3.93
N GLN A 155 -0.03 6.04 -4.24
CA GLN A 155 1.38 5.74 -4.45
C GLN A 155 2.27 6.81 -3.83
N ILE A 156 3.48 6.39 -3.46
CA ILE A 156 4.61 7.20 -3.01
C ILE A 156 5.78 6.96 -3.97
#